data_AF-A0A957H6X0-F1
#
_entry.id   AF-A0A957H6X0-F1
#
_cell.length_a   1.000
_cell.length_b   1.000
_cell.length_c   1.000
_cell.angle_alpha   90.00
_cell.angle_beta   90.00
_cell.angle_gamma   90.00
#
_symmetry.space_group_name_H-M   'P 1'
#
loop_
_entity.id
_entity.type
_entity.pdbx_description
1 polymer ?
#
loop_
_entity_poly.entity_id
_entity_poly.type
_entity_poly.pdbx_seq_one_letter_code
_entity_poly.pdbx_strand_id
1 'polypeptide(L)'
;MSEAPLTVNLFGGIRLQQGDRTIPPPDLRKAEALLAYLVCQARPLPRENLATLLWPEASQQRALGNLSVALNSLRKQVDPWLNADRQYVGLNPDLPIEVDARRFAAITRDILTQRGELESSQAQTLAEAASLYSGEFLAGFSIRQAPDFEAWVLLEQEHYLQLML
;
A
#
# COMPACT_ATOMS: atom_id res chain seq x y z
N MET A 1 -0.10 -5.49 26.54
CA MET A 1 0.81 -4.57 25.84
C MET A 1 0.33 -4.55 24.40
N SER A 2 -0.24 -3.44 23.91
CA SER A 2 -0.58 -3.36 22.49
C SER A 2 0.73 -3.34 21.71
N GLU A 3 0.89 -4.28 20.77
CA GLU A 3 1.98 -4.22 19.80
C GLU A 3 1.88 -2.91 19.00
N ALA A 4 3.03 -2.31 18.68
CA ALA A 4 3.07 -1.12 17.85
C ALA A 4 2.47 -1.41 16.47
N PRO A 5 1.78 -0.43 15.84
CA PRO A 5 1.19 -0.62 14.53
C PRO A 5 2.24 -0.89 13.46
N LEU A 6 1.83 -1.56 12.38
CA LEU A 6 2.62 -1.64 11.16
C LEU A 6 2.44 -0.33 10.40
N THR A 7 3.53 0.38 10.16
CA THR A 7 3.56 1.58 9.33
C THR A 7 4.13 1.23 7.95
N VAL A 8 3.40 1.61 6.92
CA VAL A 8 3.77 1.42 5.51
C VAL A 8 3.86 2.77 4.84
N ASN A 9 5.08 3.16 4.48
CA ASN A 9 5.32 4.34 3.66
C ASN A 9 5.37 3.95 2.19
N LEU A 10 4.65 4.70 1.37
CA LEU A 10 4.59 4.53 -0.08
C LEU A 10 5.03 5.80 -0.81
N PHE A 11 5.03 6.96 -0.16
CA PHE A 11 5.62 8.18 -0.74
C PHE A 11 7.15 8.17 -0.59
N GLY A 12 7.85 8.47 -1.68
CA GLY A 12 9.32 8.42 -1.71
C GLY A 12 9.87 6.99 -1.64
N GLY A 13 9.10 6.01 -2.10
CA GLY A 13 9.45 4.59 -2.10
C GLY A 13 8.80 3.79 -0.96
N ILE A 14 8.97 2.46 -1.00
CA ILE A 14 8.35 1.54 -0.04
C ILE A 14 9.23 1.41 1.20
N ARG A 15 8.67 1.69 2.39
CA ARG A 15 9.32 1.39 3.68
C ARG A 15 8.32 0.80 4.66
N LEU A 16 8.80 -0.15 5.46
CA LEU A 16 8.01 -0.87 6.45
C LEU A 16 8.61 -0.67 7.83
N GLN A 17 7.77 -0.39 8.82
CA GLN A 17 8.19 -0.17 10.20
C GLN A 17 7.17 -0.73 11.19
N GLN A 18 7.64 -1.17 12.35
CA GLN A 18 6.79 -1.52 13.49
C GLN A 18 7.35 -0.83 14.73
N GLY A 19 6.70 0.26 15.15
CA GLY A 19 7.31 1.20 16.10
C GLY A 19 8.65 1.72 15.57
N ASP A 20 9.71 1.66 16.37
CA ASP A 20 11.05 2.13 15.97
C ASP A 20 11.83 1.13 15.10
N ARG A 21 11.27 -0.07 14.85
CA ARG A 21 11.96 -1.13 14.10
C ARG A 21 11.63 -1.02 12.61
N THR A 22 12.66 -0.77 11.80
CA THR A 22 12.57 -0.97 10.34
C THR A 22 12.45 -2.45 10.01
N ILE A 23 11.43 -2.80 9.23
CA ILE A 23 11.23 -4.14 8.68
C ILE A 23 11.89 -4.17 7.29
N PRO A 24 12.78 -5.14 7.01
CA PRO A 24 13.38 -5.26 5.69
C PRO A 24 12.31 -5.61 4.64
N PRO A 25 12.49 -5.20 3.37
CA PRO A 25 11.56 -5.55 2.32
C PRO A 25 11.49 -7.08 2.14
N PRO A 26 10.38 -7.62 1.61
CA PRO A 26 10.31 -9.02 1.21
C PRO A 26 11.40 -9.37 0.19
N ASP A 27 11.90 -10.62 0.23
CA ASP A 27 12.95 -11.11 -0.69
C ASP A 27 12.56 -11.01 -2.18
N LEU A 28 11.25 -10.94 -2.45
CA LEU A 28 10.69 -10.87 -3.80
C LEU A 28 10.10 -9.49 -4.06
N ARG A 29 10.58 -8.80 -5.11
CA ARG A 29 9.99 -7.51 -5.53
C ARG A 29 8.49 -7.61 -5.81
N LYS A 30 8.01 -8.72 -6.40
CA LYS A 30 6.57 -8.93 -6.61
C LYS A 30 5.78 -9.16 -5.31
N ALA A 31 6.43 -9.59 -4.22
CA ALA A 31 5.79 -9.62 -2.90
C ALA A 31 5.71 -8.22 -2.28
N GLU A 32 6.71 -7.37 -2.51
CA GLU A 32 6.69 -5.96 -2.13
C GLU A 32 5.61 -5.17 -2.90
N ALA A 33 5.48 -5.41 -4.21
CA ALA A 33 4.41 -4.88 -5.04
C ALA A 33 3.02 -5.33 -4.56
N LEU A 34 2.89 -6.61 -4.20
CA LEU A 34 1.67 -7.17 -3.64
C LEU A 34 1.28 -6.46 -2.34
N LEU A 35 2.24 -6.19 -1.45
CA LEU A 35 1.98 -5.46 -0.22
C LEU A 35 1.48 -4.04 -0.52
N ALA A 36 2.19 -3.29 -1.36
CA ALA A 36 1.80 -1.93 -1.75
C ALA A 36 0.36 -1.90 -2.31
N TYR A 37 0.02 -2.85 -3.16
CA TYR A 37 -1.33 -2.98 -3.71
C TYR A 37 -2.37 -3.28 -2.62
N LEU A 38 -2.11 -4.28 -1.76
CA LEU A 38 -3.05 -4.68 -0.70
C LEU A 38 -3.33 -3.55 0.29
N VAL A 39 -2.31 -2.79 0.69
CA VAL A 39 -2.47 -1.72 1.68
C VAL A 39 -3.26 -0.54 1.15
N CYS A 40 -3.16 -0.24 -0.15
CA CYS A 40 -3.99 0.77 -0.80
C CYS A 40 -5.44 0.32 -0.95
N GLN A 41 -5.66 -0.94 -1.33
CA GLN A 41 -7.01 -1.47 -1.55
C GLN A 41 -7.80 -1.65 -0.23
N ALA A 42 -7.11 -1.93 0.88
CA ALA A 42 -7.66 -2.01 2.23
C ALA A 42 -8.91 -2.91 2.35
N ARG A 43 -9.01 -3.94 1.51
CA ARG A 43 -10.09 -4.94 1.49
C ARG A 43 -9.56 -6.30 1.03
N PRO A 44 -10.25 -7.40 1.38
CA PRO A 44 -9.92 -8.71 0.82
C PRO A 44 -10.09 -8.73 -0.71
N LEU A 45 -9.12 -9.31 -1.41
CA LEU A 45 -9.07 -9.41 -2.87
C LEU A 45 -8.95 -10.87 -3.30
N PRO A 46 -9.62 -11.29 -4.39
CA PRO A 46 -9.48 -12.64 -4.91
C PRO A 46 -8.03 -12.95 -5.28
N ARG A 47 -7.56 -14.14 -4.92
CA ARG A 47 -6.23 -14.63 -5.28
C ARG A 47 -6.01 -14.63 -6.79
N GLU A 48 -7.03 -14.98 -7.55
CA GLU A 48 -6.96 -15.00 -9.01
C GLU A 48 -6.68 -13.61 -9.58
N ASN A 49 -7.34 -12.57 -9.05
CA ASN A 49 -7.12 -11.18 -9.49
C ASN A 49 -5.68 -10.73 -9.19
N LEU A 50 -5.19 -11.02 -7.99
CA LEU A 50 -3.81 -10.68 -7.59
C LEU A 50 -2.77 -11.44 -8.41
N ALA A 51 -3.06 -12.70 -8.74
CA ALA A 51 -2.21 -13.53 -9.58
C ALA A 51 -2.15 -12.98 -11.02
N THR A 52 -3.29 -12.62 -11.60
CA THR A 52 -3.35 -12.01 -12.95
C THR A 52 -2.67 -10.65 -12.99
N LEU A 53 -2.89 -9.80 -11.97
CA LEU A 53 -2.27 -8.47 -11.85
C LEU A 53 -0.73 -8.53 -11.93
N LEU A 54 -0.13 -9.48 -11.23
CA LEU A 54 1.32 -9.56 -11.07
C LEU A 54 2.01 -10.57 -12.01
N TRP A 55 1.28 -11.55 -12.57
CA TRP A 55 1.81 -12.54 -13.51
C TRP A 55 0.87 -12.80 -14.70
N PRO A 56 0.56 -11.77 -15.51
CA PRO A 56 -0.41 -11.89 -16.61
C PRO A 56 0.03 -12.85 -17.73
N GLU A 57 1.33 -13.07 -17.89
CA GLU A 57 1.88 -13.99 -18.92
C GLU A 57 1.84 -15.48 -18.49
N ALA A 58 1.59 -15.76 -17.22
CA ALA A 58 1.56 -17.13 -16.71
C ALA A 58 0.18 -17.76 -16.88
N SER A 59 0.12 -19.08 -17.06
CA SER A 59 -1.15 -19.79 -16.91
C SER A 59 -1.69 -19.60 -15.50
N GLN A 60 -3.01 -19.61 -15.32
CA GLN A 60 -3.67 -19.36 -14.04
C GLN A 60 -3.09 -20.23 -12.89
N GLN A 61 -2.85 -21.52 -13.15
CA GLN A 61 -2.25 -22.42 -12.17
C GLN A 61 -0.83 -21.98 -11.76
N ARG A 62 0.01 -21.56 -12.72
CA ARG A 62 1.36 -21.06 -12.44
C ARG A 62 1.32 -19.71 -11.73
N ALA A 63 0.42 -18.81 -12.13
CA ALA A 63 0.24 -17.50 -11.51
C ALA A 63 -0.17 -17.64 -10.03
N LEU A 64 -1.11 -18.54 -9.71
CA LEU A 64 -1.51 -18.84 -8.34
C LEU A 64 -0.40 -19.50 -7.51
N GLY A 65 0.43 -20.34 -8.15
CA GLY A 65 1.65 -20.89 -7.54
C GLY A 65 2.63 -19.78 -7.17
N ASN A 66 2.92 -18.87 -8.10
CA ASN A 66 3.79 -17.71 -7.88
C ASN A 66 3.24 -16.78 -6.79
N LEU A 67 1.93 -16.51 -6.78
CA LEU A 67 1.27 -15.76 -5.73
C LEU A 67 1.50 -16.40 -4.36
N SER A 68 1.40 -17.73 -4.27
CA SER A 68 1.62 -18.45 -3.01
C SER A 68 3.06 -18.29 -2.49
N VAL A 69 4.04 -18.30 -3.39
CA VAL A 69 5.45 -18.03 -3.05
C VAL A 69 5.63 -16.58 -2.59
N ALA A 70 5.04 -15.61 -3.31
CA ALA A 70 5.09 -14.20 -2.94
C ALA A 70 4.44 -13.93 -1.58
N LEU A 71 3.27 -14.53 -1.31
CA LEU A 71 2.61 -14.45 -0.01
C LEU A 71 3.47 -15.02 1.11
N ASN A 72 4.11 -16.18 0.89
CA ASN A 72 5.02 -16.76 1.89
C ASN A 72 6.24 -15.88 2.14
N SER A 73 6.79 -15.21 1.13
CA SER A 73 7.86 -14.21 1.30
C SER A 73 7.37 -13.01 2.11
N LEU A 74 6.16 -12.52 1.81
CA LEU A 74 5.55 -11.39 2.49
C LEU A 74 5.26 -11.68 3.96
N ARG A 75 4.66 -12.83 4.28
CA ARG A 75 4.34 -13.25 5.66
C ARG A 75 5.53 -13.20 6.61
N LYS A 76 6.74 -13.56 6.13
CA LYS A 76 7.97 -13.48 6.94
C LYS A 76 8.26 -12.08 7.46
N GLN A 77 7.80 -11.04 6.78
CA GLN A 77 8.05 -9.65 7.14
C GLN A 77 6.87 -8.99 7.85
N VAL A 78 5.62 -9.34 7.49
CA VAL A 78 4.43 -8.59 7.93
C VAL A 78 3.39 -9.45 8.65
N ASP A 79 3.68 -10.69 9.04
CA ASP A 79 2.81 -11.37 10.00
C ASP A 79 2.85 -10.63 11.36
N PRO A 80 1.71 -10.48 12.07
CA PRO A 80 0.40 -11.08 11.79
C PRO A 80 -0.60 -10.21 10.98
N TRP A 81 -0.14 -9.16 10.28
CA TRP A 81 -1.01 -8.23 9.53
C TRP A 81 -1.56 -8.76 8.21
N LEU A 82 -1.14 -9.93 7.73
CA LEU A 82 -1.61 -10.51 6.47
C LEU A 82 -2.58 -11.66 6.69
N ASN A 83 -3.81 -11.51 6.21
CA ASN A 83 -4.81 -12.57 6.18
C ASN A 83 -4.91 -13.14 4.76
N ALA A 84 -4.61 -14.43 4.60
CA ALA A 84 -4.70 -15.08 3.29
C ALA A 84 -5.21 -16.51 3.43
N ASP A 85 -6.34 -16.78 2.78
CA ASP A 85 -6.95 -18.10 2.69
C ASP A 85 -6.86 -18.66 1.25
N ARG A 86 -7.69 -19.65 0.92
CA ARG A 86 -7.72 -20.32 -0.39
C ARG A 86 -8.34 -19.48 -1.51
N GLN A 87 -9.13 -18.47 -1.18
CA GLN A 87 -9.89 -17.65 -2.13
C GLN A 87 -9.46 -16.18 -2.11
N TYR A 88 -9.15 -15.63 -0.94
CA TYR A 88 -8.89 -14.22 -0.73
C TYR A 88 -7.55 -13.96 -0.03
N VAL A 89 -7.03 -12.76 -0.28
CA VAL A 89 -5.89 -12.16 0.43
C VAL A 89 -6.29 -10.76 0.84
N GLY A 90 -6.01 -10.40 2.08
CA GLY A 90 -6.25 -9.07 2.61
C GLY A 90 -5.35 -8.79 3.81
N LEU A 91 -5.54 -7.61 4.39
CA LEU A 91 -4.93 -7.26 5.66
C LEU A 91 -5.78 -7.79 6.82
N ASN A 92 -5.16 -8.01 7.96
CA ASN A 92 -5.85 -8.35 9.19
C ASN A 92 -6.59 -7.09 9.72
N PRO A 93 -7.94 -7.09 9.74
CA PRO A 93 -8.71 -5.90 10.15
C PRO A 93 -8.62 -5.62 11.65
N ASP A 94 -8.22 -6.62 12.45
CA ASP A 94 -8.14 -6.52 13.90
C ASP A 94 -6.80 -5.93 14.37
N LEU A 95 -5.85 -5.71 13.45
CA LEU A 95 -4.53 -5.18 13.75
C LEU A 95 -4.32 -3.81 13.11
N PRO A 96 -3.74 -2.84 13.85
CA PRO A 96 -3.58 -1.50 13.35
C PRO A 96 -2.48 -1.44 12.28
N ILE A 97 -2.82 -0.82 11.15
CA ILE A 97 -1.91 -0.53 10.04
C ILE A 97 -2.05 0.93 9.63
N GLU A 98 -0.93 1.64 9.58
CA GLU A 98 -0.87 3.03 9.13
C GLU A 98 -0.23 3.08 7.75
N VAL A 99 -0.88 3.78 6.82
CA VAL A 99 -0.40 3.91 5.44
C VAL A 99 -0.37 5.40 5.10
N ASP A 100 0.80 5.95 4.83
CA ASP A 100 0.97 7.39 4.59
C ASP A 100 0.11 7.91 3.44
N ALA A 101 0.05 7.18 2.32
CA ALA A 101 -0.77 7.50 1.16
C ALA A 101 -2.27 7.55 1.47
N ARG A 102 -2.78 6.61 2.26
CA ARG A 102 -4.19 6.60 2.69
C ARG A 102 -4.49 7.74 3.67
N ARG A 103 -3.56 8.01 4.59
CA ARG A 103 -3.70 9.11 5.56
C ARG A 103 -3.69 10.46 4.86
N PHE A 104 -2.76 10.67 3.93
CA PHE A 104 -2.72 11.84 3.05
C PHE A 104 -4.04 12.03 2.30
N ALA A 105 -4.52 11.00 1.59
CA ALA A 105 -5.76 11.10 0.82
C ALA A 105 -7.02 11.30 1.69
N ALA A 106 -7.04 10.79 2.93
CA ALA A 106 -8.12 11.07 3.86
C ALA A 106 -8.11 12.54 4.28
N ILE A 107 -6.98 13.04 4.78
CA ILE A 107 -6.82 14.42 5.23
C ILE A 107 -7.18 15.41 4.12
N THR A 108 -6.60 15.23 2.93
CA THR A 108 -6.78 16.17 1.84
C THR A 108 -8.22 16.23 1.34
N ARG A 109 -8.91 15.08 1.26
CA ARG A 109 -10.34 15.05 0.89
C ARG A 109 -11.21 15.72 1.94
N ASP A 110 -10.94 15.47 3.23
CA ASP A 110 -11.70 16.10 4.31
C ASP A 110 -11.60 17.63 4.22
N ILE A 111 -10.41 18.16 3.95
CA ILE A 111 -10.19 19.61 3.74
C ILE A 111 -10.94 20.10 2.49
N LEU A 112 -10.82 19.42 1.34
CA LEU A 112 -11.47 19.81 0.09
C LEU A 112 -13.00 19.83 0.17
N THR A 113 -13.59 19.02 1.04
CA THR A 113 -15.05 18.97 1.24
C THR A 113 -15.58 20.06 2.18
N GLN A 114 -14.71 20.65 3.01
CA GLN A 114 -15.09 21.73 3.92
C GLN A 114 -15.15 23.06 3.16
N ARG A 115 -16.32 23.71 3.16
CA ARG A 115 -16.52 25.05 2.57
C ARG A 115 -16.44 26.10 3.67
N GLY A 116 -15.44 26.97 3.65
CA GLY A 116 -15.29 28.08 4.61
C GLY A 116 -13.88 28.61 4.71
N GLU A 117 -13.66 29.61 5.57
CA GLU A 117 -12.33 30.11 5.91
C GLU A 117 -11.53 29.04 6.66
N LEU A 118 -10.22 28.98 6.39
CA LEU A 118 -9.36 27.99 7.02
C LEU A 118 -9.13 28.32 8.51
N GLU A 119 -9.65 27.49 9.41
CA GLU A 119 -9.36 27.57 10.83
C GLU A 119 -7.91 27.13 11.13
N SER A 120 -7.32 27.61 12.23
CA SER A 120 -5.94 27.27 12.61
C SER A 120 -5.71 25.76 12.81
N SER A 121 -6.76 25.01 13.16
CA SER A 121 -6.75 23.54 13.23
C SER A 121 -6.55 22.90 11.84
N GLN A 122 -7.16 23.45 10.79
CA GLN A 122 -7.02 22.96 9.42
C GLN A 122 -5.64 23.25 8.85
N ALA A 123 -5.01 24.36 9.24
CA ALA A 123 -3.63 24.65 8.86
C ALA A 123 -2.63 23.61 9.42
N GLN A 124 -2.84 23.13 10.65
CA GLN A 124 -2.03 22.04 11.23
C GLN A 124 -2.27 20.72 10.51
N THR A 125 -3.52 20.39 10.22
CA THR A 125 -3.89 19.19 9.47
C THR A 125 -3.31 19.20 8.05
N LEU A 126 -3.28 20.36 7.39
CA LEU A 126 -2.64 20.51 6.08
C LEU A 126 -1.11 20.35 6.15
N ALA A 127 -0.48 20.91 7.19
CA ALA A 127 0.95 20.73 7.42
C ALA A 127 1.30 19.25 7.67
N GLU A 128 0.44 18.51 8.38
CA GLU A 128 0.57 17.07 8.54
C GLU A 128 0.52 16.35 7.19
N ALA A 129 -0.49 16.62 6.35
CA ALA A 129 -0.58 16.02 5.01
C ALA A 129 0.66 16.33 4.15
N ALA A 130 1.13 17.58 4.16
CA ALA A 130 2.35 17.96 3.46
C ALA A 130 3.59 17.19 3.96
N SER A 131 3.67 16.89 5.26
CA SER A 131 4.77 16.11 5.84
C SER A 131 4.75 14.63 5.45
N LEU A 132 3.58 14.07 5.16
CA LEU A 132 3.41 12.69 4.70
C LEU A 132 3.88 12.51 3.26
N TYR A 133 3.68 13.53 2.41
CA TYR A 133 4.08 13.50 1.01
C TYR A 133 5.60 13.70 0.85
N SER A 134 6.37 12.64 1.10
CA SER A 134 7.84 12.68 1.10
C SER A 134 8.49 12.42 -0.27
N GLY A 135 7.68 12.33 -1.33
CA GLY A 135 8.12 12.09 -2.70
C GLY A 135 7.01 11.42 -3.51
N GLU A 136 7.29 11.10 -4.77
CA GLU A 136 6.35 10.41 -5.64
C GLU A 136 5.92 9.05 -5.04
N PHE A 137 4.64 8.70 -5.25
CA PHE A 137 4.12 7.39 -4.86
C PHE A 137 4.93 6.29 -5.54
N LEU A 138 5.45 5.35 -4.74
CA LEU A 138 6.32 4.25 -5.18
C LEU A 138 7.54 4.71 -6.00
N ALA A 139 8.11 5.87 -5.67
CA ALA A 139 9.29 6.42 -6.36
C ALA A 139 10.39 5.37 -6.58
N GLY A 140 10.83 5.21 -7.83
CA GLY A 140 11.90 4.28 -8.21
C GLY A 140 11.52 2.79 -8.16
N PHE A 141 10.26 2.45 -7.92
CA PHE A 141 9.78 1.07 -7.89
C PHE A 141 9.08 0.70 -9.21
N SER A 142 9.50 -0.40 -9.82
CA SER A 142 8.84 -0.99 -10.99
C SER A 142 8.97 -2.50 -11.00
N ILE A 143 8.01 -3.15 -11.66
CA ILE A 143 7.89 -4.59 -11.78
C ILE A 143 7.87 -4.99 -13.26
N ARG A 144 8.83 -5.84 -13.63
CA ARG A 144 8.85 -6.43 -14.97
C ARG A 144 7.67 -7.37 -15.18
N GLN A 145 7.10 -7.33 -16.38
CA GLN A 145 6.02 -8.22 -16.81
C GLN A 145 4.81 -8.17 -15.88
N ALA A 146 4.42 -6.96 -15.46
CA ALA A 146 3.19 -6.69 -14.72
C ALA A 146 2.55 -5.36 -15.18
N PRO A 147 2.20 -5.22 -16.48
CA PRO A 147 1.70 -3.96 -17.05
C PRO A 147 0.49 -3.39 -16.32
N ASP A 148 -0.44 -4.24 -15.85
CA ASP A 148 -1.63 -3.77 -15.12
C ASP A 148 -1.28 -3.18 -13.75
N PHE A 149 -0.25 -3.73 -13.10
CA PHE A 149 0.28 -3.14 -11.86
C PHE A 149 0.95 -1.80 -12.15
N GLU A 150 1.80 -1.71 -13.17
CA GLU A 150 2.46 -0.45 -13.55
C GLU A 150 1.44 0.63 -13.94
N ALA A 151 0.39 0.26 -14.68
CA ALA A 151 -0.71 1.17 -15.01
C ALA A 151 -1.43 1.66 -13.76
N TRP A 152 -1.68 0.78 -12.78
CA TRP A 152 -2.24 1.19 -11.49
C TRP A 152 -1.32 2.17 -10.75
N VAL A 153 0.00 1.95 -10.72
CA VAL A 153 0.95 2.89 -10.09
C VAL A 153 0.87 4.27 -10.73
N LEU A 154 0.82 4.36 -12.07
CA LEU A 154 0.70 5.63 -12.77
C LEU A 154 -0.60 6.37 -12.42
N LEU A 155 -1.72 5.64 -12.34
CA LEU A 155 -3.01 6.22 -11.94
C LEU A 155 -3.00 6.72 -10.50
N GLU A 156 -2.37 5.99 -9.58
CA GLU A 156 -2.20 6.43 -8.18
C GLU A 156 -1.29 7.66 -8.09
N GLN A 157 -0.19 7.71 -8.85
CA GLN A 157 0.68 8.88 -8.91
C GLN A 157 -0.08 10.12 -9.39
N GLU A 158 -0.86 10.01 -10.48
CA GLU A 158 -1.71 11.09 -10.95
C GLU A 158 -2.75 11.49 -9.90
N HIS A 159 -3.39 10.51 -9.25
CA HIS A 159 -4.38 10.75 -8.20
C HIS A 159 -3.80 11.55 -7.02
N TYR A 160 -2.64 11.14 -6.49
CA TYR A 160 -2.02 11.85 -5.37
C TYR A 160 -1.48 13.22 -5.77
N LEU A 161 -0.99 13.38 -7.01
CA LEU A 161 -0.63 14.70 -7.54
C LEU A 161 -1.84 15.63 -7.64
N GLN A 162 -2.99 15.14 -8.08
CA GLN A 162 -4.23 15.94 -8.13
C GLN A 162 -4.71 16.35 -6.73
N LEU A 163 -4.53 15.51 -5.72
CA LEU A 163 -4.84 15.86 -4.34
C LEU A 163 -3.86 16.91 -3.78
N MET A 164 -2.62 16.93 -4.26
CA MET A 164 -1.63 17.90 -3.79
C MET A 164 -1.87 19.33 -4.32
N LEU A 165 -2.58 19.47 -5.46
CA LEU A 165 -2.85 20.75 -6.15
C LEU A 165 -4.16 21.40 -5.68
#